data_AF-A0AAX6HNA0-F1
#
_entry.id   AF-A0AAX6HNA0-F1
#
_cell.length_a   1.000
_cell.length_b   1.000
_cell.length_c   1.000
_cell.angle_alpha   90.00
_cell.angle_beta   90.00
_cell.angle_gamma   90.00
#
_symmetry.space_group_name_H-M   'P 1'
#
loop_
_entity.id
_entity.type
_entity.pdbx_description
1 polymer ?
#
loop_
_entity_poly.entity_id
_entity_poly.type
_entity_poly.pdbx_seq_one_letter_code
_entity_poly.pdbx_strand_id
1 'polypeptide(L)'
;MAILHPERVSGVVTMGIPYIHDPAPIELLPSGFYFVRWQQPGRAEADFSRFDVKTVVRSIYILFSGSELQVAAEGQEIMDLVDPSTPLPPWFSEEDLAAYAALYEKSGFRFPMQIPYVKMNKSFDVTSSVTDPKVEAPALLIMGEKDYVFKFPFMADYIKSGKVKEYVPGLEVVYLPEGTHFVQEQSPEEVNQILLAFLSKVGSCAGN
;
A
#
# COMPACT_ATOMS: atom_id res chain seq x y z
N MET A 1 -8.25 -5.56 12.39
CA MET A 1 -9.69 -5.31 12.55
C MET A 1 -10.52 -6.53 12.20
N ALA A 2 -10.60 -6.97 10.93
CA ALA A 2 -11.48 -8.08 10.53
C ALA A 2 -11.17 -9.42 11.22
N ILE A 3 -9.90 -9.71 11.54
CA ILE A 3 -9.50 -10.92 12.27
C ILE A 3 -9.81 -10.82 13.77
N LEU A 4 -9.53 -9.67 14.38
CA LEU A 4 -9.62 -9.49 15.84
C LEU A 4 -11.03 -9.14 16.33
N HIS A 5 -11.83 -8.54 15.45
CA HIS A 5 -13.18 -8.05 15.72
C HIS A 5 -14.11 -8.36 14.53
N PRO A 6 -14.25 -9.63 14.13
CA PRO A 6 -15.06 -10.01 12.97
C PRO A 6 -16.53 -9.58 13.11
N GLU A 7 -17.07 -9.54 14.32
CA GLU A 7 -18.43 -9.09 14.63
C GLU A 7 -18.70 -7.62 14.30
N ARG A 8 -17.64 -6.83 14.09
CA ARG A 8 -17.73 -5.39 13.78
C ARG A 8 -17.51 -5.09 12.29
N VAL A 9 -17.28 -6.11 11.46
CA VAL A 9 -16.87 -5.95 10.07
C VAL A 9 -17.80 -6.74 9.16
N SER A 10 -18.66 -6.03 8.43
CA SER A 10 -19.57 -6.64 7.43
C SER A 10 -18.89 -6.93 6.09
N GLY A 11 -17.77 -6.25 5.79
CA GLY A 11 -16.99 -6.46 4.59
C GLY A 11 -15.68 -5.66 4.62
N VAL A 12 -14.69 -6.08 3.84
CA VAL A 12 -13.37 -5.45 3.76
C VAL A 12 -13.06 -5.12 2.31
N VAL A 13 -12.65 -3.88 2.03
CA VAL A 13 -12.04 -3.53 0.75
C VAL A 13 -10.60 -3.13 0.99
N THR A 14 -9.67 -3.74 0.27
CA THR A 14 -8.28 -3.30 0.18
C THR A 14 -7.94 -2.89 -1.24
N MET A 15 -7.00 -1.95 -1.38
CA MET A 15 -6.55 -1.43 -2.66
C MET A 15 -5.03 -1.45 -2.68
N GLY A 16 -4.43 -1.92 -3.78
CA GLY A 16 -2.97 -1.99 -3.98
C GLY A 16 -2.23 -3.06 -3.19
N ILE A 17 -2.72 -3.48 -2.01
CA ILE A 17 -2.06 -4.49 -1.17
C ILE A 17 -3.08 -5.57 -0.73
N PRO A 18 -2.79 -6.88 -0.92
CA PRO A 18 -3.61 -7.97 -0.40
C PRO A 18 -3.45 -8.14 1.11
N TYR A 19 -4.29 -8.96 1.74
CA TYR A 19 -3.96 -9.48 3.07
C TYR A 19 -2.70 -10.35 2.98
N ILE A 20 -1.72 -10.09 3.84
CA ILE A 20 -0.45 -10.82 3.89
C ILE A 20 -0.36 -11.45 5.29
N HIS A 21 -0.42 -12.78 5.34
CA HIS A 21 -0.21 -13.52 6.59
C HIS A 21 1.29 -13.70 6.87
N ASP A 22 2.00 -14.31 5.93
CA ASP A 22 3.44 -14.58 6.01
C ASP A 22 4.19 -13.67 5.01
N PRO A 23 4.78 -12.55 5.46
CA PRO A 23 5.59 -11.73 4.57
C PRO A 23 6.86 -12.49 4.15
N ALA A 24 7.35 -12.19 2.95
CA ALA A 24 8.64 -12.71 2.50
C ALA A 24 9.76 -12.30 3.48
N PRO A 25 10.73 -13.18 3.78
CA PRO A 25 11.89 -12.83 4.60
C PRO A 25 12.61 -11.61 4.04
N ILE A 26 12.92 -10.64 4.91
CA ILE A 26 13.55 -9.36 4.55
C ILE A 26 14.93 -9.61 3.90
N GLU A 27 15.61 -10.69 4.27
CA GLU A 27 16.91 -11.10 3.74
C GLU A 27 16.87 -11.46 2.24
N LEU A 28 15.69 -11.74 1.69
CA LEU A 28 15.50 -11.99 0.25
C LEU A 28 15.29 -10.69 -0.54
N LEU A 29 15.06 -9.56 0.14
CA LEU A 29 14.86 -8.26 -0.50
C LEU A 29 16.21 -7.58 -0.79
N PRO A 30 16.34 -6.85 -1.92
CA PRO A 30 17.54 -6.06 -2.18
C PRO A 30 17.80 -5.05 -1.04
N SER A 31 19.04 -4.92 -0.58
CA SER A 31 19.40 -3.94 0.47
C SER A 31 19.08 -2.49 0.09
N GLY A 32 19.08 -2.21 -1.22
CA GLY A 32 18.70 -0.92 -1.79
C GLY A 32 17.21 -0.60 -1.75
N PHE A 33 16.36 -1.60 -1.50
CA PHE A 33 14.90 -1.48 -1.61
C PHE A 33 14.32 -0.56 -0.52
N TYR A 34 13.38 0.31 -0.89
CA TYR A 34 12.81 1.32 0.02
C TYR A 34 12.28 0.71 1.32
N PHE A 35 11.61 -0.44 1.22
CA PHE A 35 11.05 -1.14 2.36
C PHE A 35 12.15 -1.50 3.37
N VAL A 36 13.25 -2.10 2.89
CA VAL A 36 14.41 -2.47 3.72
C VAL A 36 15.07 -1.24 4.33
N ARG A 37 15.26 -0.17 3.55
CA ARG A 37 15.91 1.06 4.02
C ARG A 37 15.08 1.78 5.08
N TRP A 38 13.77 1.89 4.90
CA TRP A 38 12.88 2.59 5.82
C TRP A 38 12.60 1.81 7.11
N GLN A 39 12.91 0.51 7.16
CA GLN A 39 12.94 -0.25 8.41
C GLN A 39 14.07 0.20 9.36
N GLN A 40 15.17 0.73 8.82
CA GLN A 40 16.25 1.26 9.65
C GLN A 40 15.77 2.54 10.38
N PRO A 41 15.68 2.53 11.72
CA PRO A 41 15.15 3.66 12.46
C PRO A 41 15.91 4.96 12.16
N GLY A 42 15.20 6.01 11.77
CA GLY A 42 15.77 7.32 11.48
C GLY A 42 16.33 7.50 10.06
N ARG A 43 16.46 6.43 9.26
CA ARG A 43 17.04 6.54 7.91
C ARG A 43 16.13 7.28 6.94
N ALA A 44 14.83 6.94 6.94
CA ALA A 44 13.84 7.65 6.13
C ALA A 44 13.74 9.11 6.53
N GLU A 45 13.72 9.41 7.84
CA GLU A 45 13.69 10.78 8.34
C GLU A 45 14.95 11.57 7.95
N ALA A 46 16.13 10.94 7.98
CA ALA A 46 17.37 11.56 7.54
C ALA A 46 17.34 11.86 6.03
N ASP A 47 16.86 10.93 5.21
CA ASP A 47 16.71 11.15 3.76
C ASP A 47 15.72 12.28 3.46
N PHE A 48 14.53 12.25 4.09
CA PHE A 48 13.50 13.26 3.88
C PHE A 48 13.92 14.65 4.35
N SER A 49 14.72 14.75 5.42
CA SER A 49 15.18 16.05 5.95
C SER A 49 16.14 16.80 5.03
N ARG A 50 16.60 16.17 3.95
CA ARG A 50 17.39 16.82 2.89
C ARG A 50 16.56 17.76 2.01
N PHE A 51 15.22 17.67 2.08
CA PHE A 51 14.29 18.36 1.20
C PHE A 51 13.18 19.06 2.00
N ASP A 52 12.53 20.06 1.38
CA ASP A 52 11.28 20.58 1.92
C ASP A 52 10.15 19.54 1.79
N VAL A 53 9.10 19.71 2.59
CA VAL A 53 7.99 18.74 2.69
C VAL A 53 7.28 18.55 1.34
N LYS A 54 7.09 19.62 0.57
CA LYS A 54 6.43 19.55 -0.73
C LYS A 54 7.24 18.71 -1.71
N THR A 55 8.57 18.86 -1.70
CA THR A 55 9.48 18.03 -2.50
C THR A 55 9.44 16.56 -2.08
N VAL A 56 9.39 16.25 -0.79
CA VAL A 56 9.25 14.86 -0.31
C VAL A 56 7.94 14.25 -0.81
N VAL A 57 6.80 14.92 -0.62
CA VAL A 57 5.49 14.39 -1.06
C VAL A 57 5.46 14.21 -2.58
N ARG A 58 5.98 15.17 -3.35
CA ARG A 58 6.13 15.05 -4.81
C ARG A 58 6.92 13.80 -5.18
N SER A 59 8.06 13.59 -4.55
CA SER A 59 8.92 12.43 -4.82
C SER A 59 8.21 11.11 -4.51
N ILE A 60 7.46 11.03 -3.41
CA ILE A 60 6.65 9.85 -3.07
C ILE A 60 5.63 9.56 -4.18
N TYR A 61 4.84 10.55 -4.61
CA TYR A 61 3.86 10.35 -5.67
C TYR A 61 4.49 9.90 -7.00
N ILE A 62 5.64 10.47 -7.38
CA ILE A 62 6.37 10.07 -8.59
C ILE A 62 6.85 8.62 -8.48
N LEU A 63 7.50 8.28 -7.36
CA LEU A 63 8.09 6.96 -7.15
C LEU A 63 7.04 5.85 -7.17
N PHE A 64 5.93 6.05 -6.45
CA PHE A 64 4.93 5.00 -6.22
C PHE A 64 3.81 4.98 -7.25
N SER A 65 3.72 5.97 -8.16
CA SER A 65 2.85 5.88 -9.34
C SER A 65 3.49 5.14 -10.50
N GLY A 66 4.79 4.83 -10.42
CA GLY A 66 5.51 4.03 -11.40
C GLY A 66 5.27 2.52 -11.24
N SER A 67 5.78 1.74 -12.19
CA SER A 67 5.68 0.28 -12.18
C SER A 67 6.95 -0.43 -11.74
N GLU A 68 8.01 0.30 -11.36
CA GLU A 68 9.30 -0.26 -10.94
C GLU A 68 9.45 -0.27 -9.42
N LEU A 69 10.25 -1.20 -8.90
CA LEU A 69 10.62 -1.19 -7.48
C LEU A 69 11.58 -0.05 -7.19
N GLN A 70 11.37 0.65 -6.09
CA GLN A 70 12.25 1.73 -5.62
C GLN A 70 13.48 1.12 -4.94
N VAL A 71 14.52 0.85 -5.72
CA VAL A 71 15.79 0.24 -5.27
C VAL A 71 16.94 1.22 -5.49
N ALA A 72 17.40 1.86 -4.42
CA ALA A 72 18.53 2.79 -4.47
C ALA A 72 19.87 2.05 -4.48
N ALA A 73 20.79 2.50 -5.33
CA ALA A 73 22.15 1.97 -5.42
C ALA A 73 22.98 2.30 -4.17
N GLU A 74 24.18 1.72 -4.10
CA GLU A 74 25.15 2.08 -3.06
C GLU A 74 25.47 3.58 -3.11
N GLY A 75 25.45 4.24 -1.95
CA GLY A 75 25.70 5.68 -1.84
C GLY A 75 24.53 6.60 -2.21
N GLN A 76 23.42 6.08 -2.72
CA GLN A 76 22.17 6.82 -2.94
C GLN A 76 21.15 6.51 -1.84
N GLU A 77 20.15 7.35 -1.62
CA GLU A 77 18.93 7.11 -0.84
C GLU A 77 17.67 7.12 -1.72
N ILE A 78 16.48 6.87 -1.14
CA ILE A 78 15.25 6.68 -1.92
C ILE A 78 14.81 7.98 -2.61
N MET A 79 14.99 9.14 -1.97
CA MET A 79 14.69 10.42 -2.61
C MET A 79 15.64 10.75 -3.78
N ASP A 80 16.82 10.10 -3.87
CA ASP A 80 17.75 10.30 -4.99
C ASP A 80 17.31 9.59 -6.29
N LEU A 81 16.28 8.74 -6.21
CA LEU A 81 15.72 8.03 -7.38
C LEU A 81 14.85 8.94 -8.25
N VAL A 82 14.45 10.11 -7.75
CA VAL A 82 13.56 11.03 -8.46
C VAL A 82 14.37 12.06 -9.22
N ASP A 83 14.22 12.09 -10.54
CA ASP A 83 14.65 13.22 -11.35
C ASP A 83 13.70 14.41 -11.08
N PRO A 84 14.20 15.57 -10.59
CA PRO A 84 13.37 16.74 -10.30
C PRO A 84 12.58 17.28 -11.49
N SER A 85 13.00 16.97 -12.72
CA SER A 85 12.28 17.34 -13.96
C SER A 85 11.09 16.43 -14.26
N THR A 86 10.94 15.32 -13.54
CA THR A 86 9.81 14.40 -13.71
C THR A 86 8.51 15.11 -13.35
N PRO A 87 7.49 15.11 -14.24
CA PRO A 87 6.20 15.71 -13.95
C PRO A 87 5.45 14.91 -12.87
N LEU A 88 4.47 15.54 -12.23
CA LEU A 88 3.53 14.82 -11.36
C LEU A 88 2.71 13.81 -12.18
N PRO A 89 2.18 12.75 -11.53
CA PRO A 89 1.16 11.92 -12.14
C PRO A 89 0.01 12.79 -12.69
N PRO A 90 -0.56 12.48 -13.87
CA PRO A 90 -1.48 13.37 -14.57
C PRO A 90 -2.80 13.64 -13.81
N TRP A 91 -3.15 12.77 -12.86
CA TRP A 91 -4.33 12.88 -12.00
C TRP A 91 -4.05 13.60 -10.67
N PHE A 92 -2.79 13.94 -10.38
CA PHE A 92 -2.37 14.58 -9.12
C PHE A 92 -1.90 16.01 -9.38
N SER A 93 -2.71 16.99 -8.96
CA SER A 93 -2.46 18.40 -9.26
C SER A 93 -1.45 19.06 -8.31
N GLU A 94 -0.97 20.24 -8.68
CA GLU A 94 -0.16 21.08 -7.78
C GLU A 94 -0.94 21.56 -6.54
N GLU A 95 -2.27 21.66 -6.64
CA GLU A 95 -3.15 21.98 -5.51
C GLU A 95 -3.25 20.81 -4.54
N ASP A 96 -3.43 19.58 -5.04
CA ASP A 96 -3.41 18.37 -4.23
C ASP A 96 -2.05 18.22 -3.53
N LEU A 97 -0.96 18.39 -4.27
CA LEU A 97 0.40 18.37 -3.72
C LEU A 97 0.56 19.38 -2.58
N ALA A 98 0.06 20.61 -2.76
CA ALA A 98 0.11 21.63 -1.71
C ALA A 98 -0.74 21.25 -0.48
N ALA A 99 -1.91 20.65 -0.68
CA ALA A 99 -2.76 20.19 0.40
C ALA A 99 -2.10 19.08 1.23
N TYR A 100 -1.54 18.05 0.58
CA TYR A 100 -0.79 16.99 1.27
C TYR A 100 0.45 17.55 1.96
N ALA A 101 1.21 18.43 1.30
CA ALA A 101 2.40 19.04 1.89
C ALA A 101 2.07 19.79 3.19
N ALA A 102 1.02 20.62 3.22
CA ALA A 102 0.60 21.34 4.41
C ALA A 102 0.23 20.40 5.59
N LEU A 103 -0.37 19.24 5.31
CA LEU A 103 -0.67 18.23 6.33
C LEU A 103 0.60 17.59 6.91
N TYR A 104 1.59 17.30 6.05
CA TYR A 104 2.88 16.75 6.46
C TYR A 104 3.80 17.79 7.12
N GLU A 105 3.70 19.07 6.78
CA GLU A 105 4.40 20.15 7.49
C GLU A 105 3.97 20.23 8.95
N LYS A 106 2.68 20.00 9.21
CA LYS A 106 2.13 20.00 10.57
C LYS A 106 2.46 18.72 11.34
N SER A 107 2.38 17.56 10.68
CA SER A 107 2.48 16.25 11.34
C SER A 107 3.88 15.64 11.35
N GLY A 108 4.73 16.02 10.39
CA GLY A 108 5.99 15.36 10.06
C GLY A 108 5.81 13.93 9.53
N PHE A 109 6.92 13.32 9.11
CA PHE A 109 6.90 11.96 8.53
C PHE A 109 7.17 10.82 9.52
N ARG A 110 7.52 11.14 10.77
CA ARG A 110 7.96 10.15 11.76
C ARG A 110 6.92 9.04 12.01
N PHE A 111 5.66 9.37 12.26
CA PHE A 111 4.63 8.35 12.52
C PHE A 111 4.27 7.54 11.27
N PRO A 112 4.03 8.17 10.10
CA PRO A 112 3.86 7.46 8.83
C PRO A 112 4.99 6.49 8.48
N MET A 113 6.23 6.75 8.91
CA MET A 113 7.36 5.82 8.71
C MET A 113 7.44 4.74 9.79
N GLN A 114 7.16 5.09 11.04
CA GLN A 114 7.29 4.14 12.15
C GLN A 114 6.26 3.02 12.13
N ILE A 115 5.01 3.31 11.76
CA ILE A 115 3.92 2.32 11.82
C ILE A 115 4.15 1.18 10.79
N PRO A 116 4.29 1.46 9.48
CA PRO A 116 4.42 0.42 8.46
C PRO A 116 5.84 -0.12 8.27
N TYR A 117 6.90 0.54 8.73
CA TYR A 117 8.27 0.05 8.45
C TYR A 117 8.99 -0.36 9.73
N VAL A 118 9.05 0.51 10.74
CA VAL A 118 9.82 0.21 11.97
C VAL A 118 9.09 -0.78 12.89
N LYS A 119 7.76 -0.66 12.99
CA LYS A 119 6.95 -1.49 13.91
C LYS A 119 6.28 -2.67 13.24
N MET A 120 6.37 -2.82 11.92
CA MET A 120 5.65 -3.87 11.18
C MET A 120 6.04 -5.29 11.61
N ASN A 121 7.30 -5.53 11.99
CA ASN A 121 7.71 -6.81 12.59
C ASN A 121 6.97 -7.14 13.90
N LYS A 122 6.49 -6.11 14.63
CA LYS A 122 5.63 -6.27 15.82
C LYS A 122 4.14 -6.25 15.47
N SER A 123 3.75 -5.74 14.31
CA SER A 123 2.35 -5.71 13.85
C SER A 123 1.87 -7.09 13.39
N PHE A 124 2.73 -7.87 12.75
CA PHE A 124 2.47 -9.28 12.43
C PHE A 124 2.31 -10.15 13.69
N ASP A 125 2.82 -9.69 14.83
CA ASP A 125 2.66 -10.36 16.13
C ASP A 125 1.24 -10.18 16.73
N VAL A 126 0.47 -9.19 16.28
CA VAL A 126 -0.87 -8.95 16.89
C VAL A 126 -1.85 -10.07 16.52
N THR A 127 -1.69 -10.69 15.35
CA THR A 127 -2.46 -11.87 14.95
C THR A 127 -1.76 -13.19 15.27
N SER A 128 -0.53 -13.18 15.81
CA SER A 128 0.21 -14.42 16.13
C SER A 128 -0.48 -15.24 17.22
N SER A 129 -1.24 -14.57 18.09
CA SER A 129 -2.05 -15.20 19.14
C SER A 129 -3.39 -15.75 18.63
N VAL A 130 -3.79 -15.45 17.40
CA VAL A 130 -5.03 -15.95 16.79
C VAL A 130 -4.73 -17.26 16.07
N THR A 131 -5.38 -18.34 16.53
CA THR A 131 -5.32 -19.63 15.84
C THR A 131 -6.11 -19.53 14.53
N ASP A 132 -5.45 -19.76 13.39
CA ASP A 132 -6.03 -19.67 12.03
C ASP A 132 -6.62 -18.27 11.70
N PRO A 133 -5.78 -17.23 11.53
CA PRO A 133 -6.22 -15.85 11.40
C PRO A 133 -6.82 -15.56 10.01
N LYS A 134 -8.07 -16.00 9.81
CA LYS A 134 -8.83 -15.79 8.59
C LYS A 134 -9.67 -14.53 8.63
N VAL A 135 -9.82 -13.90 7.47
CA VAL A 135 -10.80 -12.85 7.22
C VAL A 135 -12.05 -13.51 6.64
N GLU A 136 -13.02 -13.80 7.50
CA GLU A 136 -14.28 -14.47 7.14
C GLU A 136 -15.29 -13.54 6.48
N ALA A 137 -15.19 -12.23 6.72
CA ALA A 137 -16.05 -11.24 6.09
C ALA A 137 -15.85 -11.24 4.55
N PRO A 138 -16.91 -10.95 3.75
CA PRO A 138 -16.76 -10.68 2.34
C PRO A 138 -15.63 -9.68 2.08
N ALA A 139 -14.78 -9.97 1.12
CA ALA A 139 -13.60 -9.15 0.87
C ALA A 139 -13.47 -8.82 -0.61
N LEU A 140 -12.96 -7.62 -0.89
CA LEU A 140 -12.63 -7.15 -2.21
C LEU A 140 -11.21 -6.60 -2.21
N LEU A 141 -10.41 -7.03 -3.17
CA LEU A 141 -9.12 -6.42 -3.49
C LEU A 141 -9.20 -5.74 -4.85
N ILE A 142 -8.89 -4.45 -4.92
CA ILE A 142 -8.74 -3.71 -6.17
C ILE A 142 -7.26 -3.49 -6.45
N MET A 143 -6.79 -3.95 -7.61
CA MET A 143 -5.39 -3.82 -8.03
C MET A 143 -5.29 -3.04 -9.34
N GLY A 144 -4.36 -2.10 -9.42
CA GLY A 144 -3.90 -1.60 -10.70
C GLY A 144 -2.90 -2.57 -11.33
N GLU A 145 -3.08 -2.99 -12.59
CA GLU A 145 -2.16 -3.94 -13.23
C GLU A 145 -0.74 -3.38 -13.43
N LYS A 146 -0.57 -2.06 -13.38
CA LYS A 146 0.71 -1.35 -13.47
C LYS A 146 1.32 -1.02 -12.11
N ASP A 147 0.73 -1.49 -11.01
CA ASP A 147 1.25 -1.31 -9.67
C ASP A 147 2.59 -2.06 -9.48
N TYR A 148 3.61 -1.35 -8.99
CA TYR A 148 4.93 -1.90 -8.68
C TYR A 148 4.88 -3.03 -7.64
N VAL A 149 3.81 -3.12 -6.84
CA VAL A 149 3.58 -4.21 -5.87
C VAL A 149 3.67 -5.59 -6.53
N PHE A 150 3.28 -5.75 -7.80
CA PHE A 150 3.43 -7.03 -8.50
C PHE A 150 4.88 -7.49 -8.65
N LYS A 151 5.85 -6.57 -8.55
CA LYS A 151 7.28 -6.88 -8.62
C LYS A 151 7.88 -7.24 -7.27
N PHE A 152 7.12 -7.12 -6.17
CA PHE A 152 7.57 -7.65 -4.89
C PHE A 152 7.78 -9.16 -5.04
N PRO A 153 8.86 -9.72 -4.47
CA PRO A 153 9.07 -11.16 -4.50
C PRO A 153 7.84 -11.92 -4.05
N PHE A 154 7.42 -12.90 -4.87
CA PHE A 154 6.26 -13.77 -4.65
C PHE A 154 4.87 -13.11 -4.68
N MET A 155 4.76 -11.78 -4.77
CA MET A 155 3.48 -11.07 -4.63
C MET A 155 2.52 -11.35 -5.80
N ALA A 156 3.01 -11.27 -7.04
CA ALA A 156 2.18 -11.57 -8.20
C ALA A 156 1.62 -12.99 -8.17
N ASP A 157 2.46 -13.97 -7.86
CA ASP A 157 2.04 -15.36 -7.74
C ASP A 157 1.06 -15.53 -6.58
N TYR A 158 1.30 -14.90 -5.43
CA TYR A 158 0.44 -14.98 -4.26
C TYR A 158 -1.00 -14.53 -4.57
N ILE A 159 -1.15 -13.39 -5.26
CA ILE A 159 -2.47 -12.86 -5.66
C ILE A 159 -3.08 -13.71 -6.78
N LYS A 160 -2.34 -13.95 -7.88
CA LYS A 160 -2.87 -14.57 -9.10
C LYS A 160 -3.18 -16.06 -8.98
N SER A 161 -2.43 -16.79 -8.14
CA SER A 161 -2.71 -18.20 -7.87
C SER A 161 -3.91 -18.41 -6.94
N GLY A 162 -4.41 -17.34 -6.30
CA GLY A 162 -5.48 -17.42 -5.31
C GLY A 162 -5.02 -17.86 -3.92
N LYS A 163 -3.72 -17.96 -3.65
CA LYS A 163 -3.19 -18.27 -2.30
C LYS A 163 -3.68 -17.31 -1.22
N VAL A 164 -3.95 -16.04 -1.55
CA VAL A 164 -4.61 -15.10 -0.62
C VAL A 164 -5.90 -15.67 -0.03
N LYS A 165 -6.65 -16.48 -0.81
CA LYS A 165 -7.93 -17.07 -0.41
C LYS A 165 -7.80 -18.16 0.65
N GLU A 166 -6.61 -18.68 0.92
CA GLU A 166 -6.37 -19.56 2.07
C GLU A 166 -6.65 -18.83 3.39
N TYR A 167 -6.41 -17.51 3.42
CA TYR A 167 -6.65 -16.64 4.57
C TYR A 167 -7.87 -15.74 4.41
N VAL A 168 -8.32 -15.50 3.17
CA VAL A 168 -9.48 -14.65 2.86
C VAL A 168 -10.42 -15.42 1.91
N PRO A 169 -11.17 -16.43 2.39
CA PRO A 169 -11.93 -17.33 1.52
C PRO A 169 -12.94 -16.61 0.62
N GLY A 170 -13.55 -15.53 1.13
CA GLY A 170 -14.54 -14.70 0.43
C GLY A 170 -13.95 -13.61 -0.47
N LEU A 171 -12.66 -13.67 -0.84
CA LEU A 171 -12.01 -12.62 -1.62
C LEU A 171 -12.44 -12.60 -3.10
N GLU A 172 -13.02 -11.48 -3.52
CA GLU A 172 -13.11 -11.05 -4.92
C GLU A 172 -11.89 -10.18 -5.26
N VAL A 173 -11.31 -10.34 -6.45
CA VAL A 173 -10.19 -9.50 -6.93
C VAL A 173 -10.60 -8.83 -8.24
N VAL A 174 -10.44 -7.52 -8.32
CA VAL A 174 -10.70 -6.71 -9.51
C VAL A 174 -9.39 -6.06 -9.94
N TYR A 175 -9.06 -6.18 -11.23
CA TYR A 175 -7.87 -5.61 -11.83
C TYR A 175 -8.24 -4.47 -12.76
N LEU A 176 -7.59 -3.31 -12.60
CA LEU A 176 -7.73 -2.16 -13.48
C LEU A 176 -6.49 -2.11 -14.39
N PRO A 177 -6.62 -2.36 -15.71
CA PRO A 177 -5.48 -2.52 -16.62
C PRO A 177 -4.51 -1.35 -16.63
N GLU A 178 -5.04 -0.13 -16.49
CA GLU A 178 -4.24 1.10 -16.50
C GLU A 178 -3.90 1.60 -15.09
N GLY A 179 -4.44 0.96 -14.04
CA GLY A 179 -4.27 1.38 -12.65
C GLY A 179 -2.84 1.21 -12.17
N THR A 180 -2.38 2.18 -11.37
CA THR A 180 -1.12 2.18 -10.63
C THR A 180 -1.39 1.99 -9.13
N HIS A 181 -0.43 2.30 -8.26
CA HIS A 181 -0.59 2.11 -6.82
C HIS A 181 -1.71 2.93 -6.19
N PHE A 182 -1.89 4.17 -6.64
CA PHE A 182 -2.93 5.08 -6.17
C PHE A 182 -4.21 4.95 -7.01
N VAL A 183 -4.66 3.73 -7.26
CA VAL A 183 -5.75 3.42 -8.20
C VAL A 183 -7.05 4.20 -7.90
N GLN A 184 -7.32 4.47 -6.62
CA GLN A 184 -8.47 5.26 -6.17
C GLN A 184 -8.39 6.74 -6.51
N GLU A 185 -7.18 7.30 -6.63
CA GLU A 185 -6.95 8.69 -7.03
C GLU A 185 -6.83 8.78 -8.55
N GLN A 186 -6.27 7.77 -9.20
CA GLN A 186 -6.12 7.71 -10.65
C GLN A 186 -7.44 7.49 -11.41
N SER A 187 -8.28 6.57 -10.93
CA SER A 187 -9.53 6.17 -11.60
C SER A 187 -10.71 6.20 -10.61
N PRO A 188 -11.04 7.36 -10.02
CA PRO A 188 -12.02 7.45 -8.93
C PRO A 188 -13.42 6.99 -9.36
N GLU A 189 -13.87 7.30 -10.58
CA GLU A 189 -15.20 6.88 -11.06
C GLU A 189 -15.34 5.36 -11.15
N GLU A 190 -14.33 4.69 -11.72
CA GLU A 190 -14.32 3.23 -11.87
C GLU A 190 -14.24 2.55 -10.50
N VAL A 191 -13.34 3.01 -9.62
CA VAL A 191 -13.22 2.51 -8.26
C VAL A 191 -14.51 2.70 -7.48
N ASN A 192 -15.16 3.86 -7.59
CA ASN A 192 -16.44 4.13 -6.93
C ASN A 192 -17.56 3.19 -7.40
N GLN A 193 -17.62 2.87 -8.69
CA GLN A 193 -18.60 1.90 -9.21
C GLN A 193 -18.38 0.50 -8.63
N ILE A 194 -17.12 0.06 -8.56
CA ILE A 194 -16.75 -1.23 -7.98
C ILE A 194 -17.12 -1.28 -6.49
N LEU A 195 -16.80 -0.21 -5.74
CA LEU A 195 -17.13 -0.10 -4.32
C LEU A 195 -18.63 -0.16 -4.07
N LEU A 196 -19.43 0.60 -4.82
CA LEU A 196 -20.89 0.62 -4.68
C LEU A 196 -21.51 -0.75 -5.00
N ALA A 197 -21.00 -1.44 -6.02
CA ALA A 197 -21.43 -2.79 -6.35
C ALA A 197 -21.12 -3.77 -5.22
N PHE A 198 -19.92 -3.72 -4.64
CA PHE A 198 -19.53 -4.56 -3.51
C PHE A 198 -20.37 -4.27 -2.26
N LEU A 199 -20.55 -3.01 -1.89
CA LEU A 199 -21.34 -2.60 -0.73
C LEU A 199 -22.81 -3.02 -0.87
N SER A 200 -23.37 -2.97 -2.08
CA SER A 200 -24.73 -3.44 -2.35
C SER A 200 -24.88 -4.94 -2.10
N LYS A 201 -23.89 -5.75 -2.50
CA LYS A 201 -23.87 -7.20 -2.21
C LYS A 201 -23.81 -7.46 -0.71
N VAL A 202 -22.87 -6.81 0.00
CA VAL A 202 -22.68 -6.98 1.45
C VAL A 202 -23.95 -6.60 2.23
N GLY A 203 -24.57 -5.46 1.90
CA GLY A 203 -25.79 -4.98 2.55
C GLY A 203 -26.99 -5.90 2.35
N SER A 204 -27.09 -6.59 1.20
CA SER A 204 -28.16 -7.55 0.93
C SER A 204 -28.03 -8.86 1.72
N CYS A 205 -26.81 -9.26 2.11
CA CYS A 205 -26.56 -10.47 2.89
C CYS A 205 -26.76 -10.27 4.41
N ALA A 206 -26.64 -9.05 4.92
CA ALA A 206 -26.78 -8.74 6.35
C ALA A 206 -28.24 -8.62 6.83
N GLY A 207 -29.21 -8.71 5.91
CA GLY A 207 -30.65 -8.56 6.17
C GLY A 207 -31.46 -9.85 6.34
N ASN A 208 -30.81 -11.03 6.36
CA ASN A 208 -31.45 -12.34 6.55
C ASN A 208 -31.02 -12.99 7.87
#